data_AF-A0A3D1PIU7-F1
#
_entry.id   AF-A0A3D1PIU7-F1
#
_cell.length_a   1.000
_cell.length_b   1.000
_cell.length_c   1.000
_cell.angle_alpha   90.00
_cell.angle_beta   90.00
_cell.angle_gamma   90.00
#
_symmetry.space_group_name_H-M   'P 1'
#
loop_
_entity.id
_entity.type
_entity.pdbx_description
1 polymer ?
#
loop_
_entity_poly.entity_id
_entity_poly.type
_entity_poly.pdbx_seq_one_letter_code
_entity_poly.pdbx_strand_id
1 'polypeptide(L)'
;MANKSVRMAELKKNFMKHHEEGKTIKEIAELYNVSKRHIYTSLQDIADENNVSRESLLTNVHKKHKPLQNTKSAGQINPAEMKENFDGIINNAKIIIKKIDSILQEEIK
;
A
#
# COMPACT_ATOMS: atom_id res chain seq x y z
N MET A 1 -7.62 -34.48 -5.32
CA MET A 1 -8.12 -33.13 -4.97
C MET A 1 -9.21 -33.28 -3.93
N ALA A 2 -9.17 -32.56 -2.81
CA ALA A 2 -10.18 -32.69 -1.74
C ALA A 2 -11.57 -32.24 -2.22
N ASN A 3 -12.60 -32.99 -1.83
CA ASN A 3 -14.00 -32.69 -2.16
C ASN A 3 -14.41 -31.32 -1.56
N LYS A 4 -15.31 -30.58 -2.23
CA LYS A 4 -15.79 -29.26 -1.82
C LYS A 4 -16.31 -29.22 -0.39
N SER A 5 -16.99 -30.29 0.06
CA SER A 5 -17.49 -30.40 1.44
C SER A 5 -16.37 -30.38 2.47
N VAL A 6 -15.27 -31.11 2.21
CA VAL A 6 -14.09 -31.16 3.08
C VAL A 6 -13.44 -29.78 3.20
N ARG A 7 -13.25 -29.10 2.06
CA ARG A 7 -12.66 -27.75 2.01
C ARG A 7 -13.51 -26.73 2.76
N MET A 8 -14.83 -26.89 2.74
CA MET A 8 -15.74 -26.00 3.46
C MET A 8 -15.73 -26.24 4.97
N ALA A 9 -15.64 -27.49 5.40
CA ALA A 9 -15.48 -27.83 6.81
C ALA A 9 -14.16 -27.31 7.38
N GLU A 10 -13.06 -27.48 6.65
CA GLU A 10 -11.75 -26.91 7.02
C GLU A 10 -11.77 -25.38 7.06
N LEU A 11 -12.47 -24.73 6.13
CA LEU A 11 -12.63 -23.29 6.14
C LEU A 11 -13.37 -22.83 7.40
N LYS A 12 -14.55 -23.39 7.71
CA LYS A 12 -15.34 -22.96 8.88
C LYS A 12 -14.52 -23.06 10.16
N LYS A 13 -13.81 -24.18 10.35
CA LYS A 13 -12.94 -24.42 11.52
C LYS A 13 -11.82 -23.38 11.66
N ASN A 14 -11.29 -22.86 10.55
CA ASN A 14 -10.14 -21.95 10.56
C ASN A 14 -10.52 -20.48 10.26
N PHE A 15 -11.81 -20.17 10.08
CA PHE A 15 -12.26 -18.87 9.60
C PHE A 15 -11.80 -17.74 10.53
N MET A 16 -12.04 -17.89 11.84
CA MET A 16 -11.69 -16.88 12.84
C MET A 16 -10.19 -16.59 12.85
N LYS A 17 -9.35 -17.63 12.78
CA LYS A 17 -7.89 -17.47 12.69
C LYS A 17 -7.50 -16.57 11.50
N HIS A 18 -8.04 -16.83 10.31
CA HIS A 18 -7.72 -16.03 9.13
C HIS A 18 -8.30 -14.61 9.22
N HIS A 19 -9.48 -14.46 9.82
CA HIS A 19 -10.12 -13.17 10.05
C HIS A 19 -9.31 -12.30 11.03
N GLU A 20 -8.79 -12.87 12.11
CA GLU A 20 -7.89 -12.23 13.08
C GLU A 20 -6.53 -11.87 12.47
N GLU A 21 -6.01 -12.72 11.57
CA GLU A 21 -4.86 -12.41 10.73
C GLU A 21 -5.14 -11.27 9.73
N GLY A 22 -6.38 -10.79 9.67
CA GLY A 22 -6.88 -9.70 8.83
C GLY A 22 -6.91 -10.05 7.34
N LYS A 23 -7.13 -11.33 7.01
CA LYS A 23 -7.45 -11.74 5.64
C LYS A 23 -8.91 -11.40 5.33
N THR A 24 -9.13 -10.91 4.13
CA THR A 24 -10.45 -10.63 3.58
C THR A 24 -11.18 -11.93 3.24
N ILE A 25 -12.51 -11.89 3.16
CA ILE A 25 -13.34 -13.01 2.69
C ILE A 25 -12.90 -13.51 1.29
N LYS A 26 -12.37 -12.62 0.45
CA LYS A 26 -11.83 -12.98 -0.87
C LYS A 26 -10.57 -13.84 -0.75
N GLU A 27 -9.61 -13.43 0.07
CA GLU A 27 -8.37 -14.18 0.30
C GLU A 27 -8.65 -15.54 0.95
N ILE A 28 -9.61 -15.58 1.89
CA ILE A 28 -10.04 -16.84 2.52
C ILE A 28 -10.69 -17.77 1.49
N ALA A 29 -11.55 -17.23 0.61
CA ALA A 29 -12.15 -18.01 -0.49
C ALA A 29 -11.10 -18.63 -1.40
N GLU A 30 -10.07 -17.87 -1.76
CA GLU A 30 -8.96 -18.32 -2.61
C GLU A 30 -8.13 -19.40 -1.91
N LEU A 31 -7.82 -19.22 -0.62
CA LEU A 31 -7.02 -20.17 0.18
C LEU A 31 -7.64 -21.59 0.23
N TYR A 32 -8.97 -21.67 0.31
CA TYR A 32 -9.70 -22.94 0.37
C TYR A 32 -10.31 -23.35 -0.99
N ASN A 33 -10.07 -22.56 -2.04
CA ASN A 33 -10.63 -22.74 -3.39
C ASN A 33 -12.17 -22.82 -3.41
N VAL A 34 -12.85 -22.09 -2.54
CA VAL A 34 -14.32 -22.07 -2.45
C VAL A 34 -14.87 -20.73 -2.92
N SER A 35 -16.12 -20.68 -3.39
CA SER A 35 -16.68 -19.39 -3.79
C SER A 35 -17.08 -18.57 -2.57
N LYS A 36 -16.87 -17.25 -2.66
CA LYS A 36 -17.27 -16.28 -1.61
C LYS A 36 -18.73 -16.43 -1.18
N ARG A 37 -19.62 -16.79 -2.11
CA ARG A 37 -21.05 -17.04 -1.81
C ARG A 37 -21.22 -18.07 -0.69
N HIS A 38 -20.48 -19.18 -0.75
CA HIS A 38 -20.58 -20.23 0.29
C HIS A 38 -20.08 -19.74 1.65
N ILE A 39 -19.07 -18.86 1.66
CA ILE A 39 -18.59 -18.24 2.90
C ILE A 39 -19.68 -17.35 3.48
N TYR A 40 -20.27 -16.44 2.68
CA TYR A 40 -21.34 -15.56 3.15
C TYR A 40 -22.55 -16.32 3.70
N THR A 41 -22.90 -17.46 3.10
CA THR A 41 -23.97 -18.35 3.60
C THR A 41 -23.60 -19.04 4.91
N SER A 42 -22.30 -19.29 5.15
CA SER A 42 -21.80 -19.95 6.36
C SER A 42 -21.48 -18.99 7.52
N LEU A 43 -21.52 -17.67 7.29
CA LEU A 43 -21.10 -16.69 8.30
C LEU A 43 -21.95 -16.74 9.57
N GLN A 44 -23.25 -17.06 9.46
CA GLN A 44 -24.11 -17.17 10.64
C GLN A 44 -23.67 -18.34 11.53
N ASP A 45 -23.50 -19.53 10.95
CA ASP A 45 -23.00 -20.71 11.69
C ASP A 45 -21.66 -20.42 12.38
N ILE A 46 -20.73 -19.77 11.66
CA ILE A 46 -19.42 -19.41 12.20
C ILE A 46 -19.57 -18.40 13.35
N ALA A 47 -20.46 -17.43 13.21
CA ALA A 47 -20.70 -16.43 14.25
C ALA A 47 -21.29 -17.05 15.51
N ASP A 48 -22.27 -17.95 15.34
CA ASP A 48 -22.92 -18.68 16.43
C ASP A 48 -21.91 -19.58 17.16
N GLU A 49 -21.07 -20.32 16.42
CA GLU A 49 -20.02 -21.19 16.98
C GLU A 49 -18.97 -20.40 17.80
N ASN A 50 -18.72 -19.14 17.44
CA ASN A 50 -17.68 -18.30 18.05
C ASN A 50 -18.25 -17.21 18.98
N ASN A 51 -19.55 -17.21 19.25
CA ASN A 51 -20.25 -16.22 20.10
C ASN A 51 -19.99 -14.76 19.69
N VAL A 52 -19.99 -14.49 18.38
CA VAL A 52 -19.85 -13.14 17.81
C VAL A 52 -21.05 -12.81 16.94
N SER A 53 -21.19 -11.55 16.52
CA SER A 53 -22.23 -11.19 15.55
C SER A 53 -21.78 -11.52 14.14
N ARG A 54 -22.74 -11.84 13.27
CA ARG A 54 -22.46 -12.03 11.84
C ARG A 54 -21.86 -10.76 11.23
N GLU A 55 -22.32 -9.60 11.69
CA GLU A 55 -21.90 -8.28 11.24
C GLU A 55 -20.42 -8.01 11.55
N SER A 56 -19.91 -8.47 12.70
CA SER A 56 -18.48 -8.28 13.02
C SER A 56 -17.56 -9.04 12.07
N LEU A 57 -18.04 -10.15 11.50
CA LEU A 57 -17.29 -10.95 10.52
C LEU A 57 -17.28 -10.32 9.12
N LEU A 58 -18.18 -9.38 8.84
CA LEU A 58 -18.21 -8.64 7.56
C LEU A 58 -17.20 -7.50 7.52
N THR A 59 -16.82 -6.98 8.69
CA THR A 59 -15.77 -5.97 8.78
C THR A 59 -14.39 -6.63 8.77
N ASN A 60 -13.45 -6.06 8.02
CA ASN A 60 -12.06 -6.50 8.11
C ASN A 60 -11.48 -6.02 9.43
N VAL A 61 -10.72 -6.87 10.11
CA VAL A 61 -9.94 -6.46 11.27
C VAL A 61 -8.98 -5.36 10.84
N HIS A 62 -9.19 -4.14 11.35
CA HIS A 62 -8.28 -3.02 11.12
C HIS A 62 -6.92 -3.37 11.71
N LYS A 63 -6.00 -3.82 10.85
CA LYS A 63 -4.59 -3.92 11.24
C LYS A 63 -4.13 -2.52 11.61
N LYS A 64 -3.44 -2.39 12.73
CA LYS A 64 -2.71 -1.15 13.05
C LYS A 64 -1.91 -0.77 11.80
N HIS A 65 -2.08 0.47 11.35
CA HIS A 65 -1.32 1.00 10.22
C HIS A 65 0.17 0.79 10.54
N LYS A 66 0.78 -0.21 9.90
CA LYS A 66 2.22 -0.40 10.01
C LYS A 66 2.82 0.72 9.16
N PRO A 67 3.62 1.64 9.72
CA PRO A 67 4.39 2.54 8.88
C PRO A 67 5.18 1.67 7.91
N LEU A 68 5.16 2.05 6.63
CA LEU A 68 5.82 1.33 5.56
C LEU A 68 7.28 1.06 6.00
N GLN A 69 7.62 -0.19 6.26
CA GLN A 69 8.99 -0.56 6.60
C GLN A 69 9.83 -0.36 5.34
N ASN A 70 10.55 0.76 5.28
CA ASN A 70 11.64 1.05 4.35
C ASN A 70 11.45 0.48 2.94
N THR A 71 10.47 0.98 2.18
CA THR A 71 10.80 1.27 0.78
C THR A 71 11.92 2.29 0.89
N LYS A 72 13.15 1.95 0.48
CA LYS A 72 14.32 2.84 0.45
C LYS A 72 13.82 4.25 0.27
N SER A 73 13.82 5.06 1.34
CA SER A 73 13.38 6.45 1.25
C SER A 73 14.16 7.00 0.07
N ALA A 74 13.47 7.56 -0.94
CA ALA A 74 14.15 8.38 -1.94
C ALA A 74 15.13 9.25 -1.14
N GLY A 75 16.43 9.05 -1.40
CA GLY A 75 17.51 9.30 -0.45
C GLY A 75 17.31 10.63 0.28
N GLN A 76 17.54 10.64 1.59
CA GLN A 76 17.43 11.85 2.40
C GLN A 76 18.21 12.98 1.71
N ILE A 77 17.49 13.94 1.12
CA ILE A 77 18.10 15.05 0.41
C ILE A 77 18.83 15.90 1.45
N ASN A 78 20.14 16.06 1.28
CA ASN A 78 20.92 16.95 2.14
C ASN A 78 20.62 18.41 1.74
N PRO A 79 20.01 19.22 2.62
CA PRO A 79 19.68 20.61 2.29
C PRO A 79 20.91 21.46 1.93
N ALA A 80 22.08 21.14 2.48
CA ALA A 80 23.31 21.86 2.18
C ALA A 80 23.78 21.60 0.74
N GLU A 81 23.76 20.34 0.31
CA GLU A 81 24.09 19.93 -1.06
C GLU A 81 23.10 20.51 -2.06
N MET A 82 21.82 20.51 -1.72
CA MET A 82 20.78 21.11 -2.56
C MET A 82 20.98 22.62 -2.73
N LYS A 83 21.35 23.32 -1.65
CA LYS A 83 21.66 24.75 -1.69
C LYS A 83 22.87 25.04 -2.58
N GLU A 84 23.94 24.27 -2.44
CA GLU A 84 25.16 24.42 -3.25
C GLU A 84 24.85 24.25 -4.76
N ASN A 85 24.03 23.25 -5.10
CA ASN A 85 23.58 23.03 -6.47
C ASN A 85 22.80 24.24 -7.01
N PHE A 86 21.88 24.81 -6.22
CA PHE A 86 21.15 26.01 -6.63
C PHE A 86 22.05 27.23 -6.80
N ASP A 87 22.98 27.45 -5.87
CA ASP A 87 23.94 28.57 -5.94
C ASP A 87 24.81 28.46 -7.21
N GLY A 88 25.23 27.24 -7.57
CA GLY A 88 25.93 26.96 -8.82
C GLY A 88 25.11 27.29 -10.08
N ILE A 89 23.84 26.88 -10.11
CA ILE A 89 22.91 27.19 -11.22
C ILE A 89 22.72 28.69 -11.37
N ILE A 90 22.53 29.41 -10.26
CA ILE A 90 22.35 30.87 -10.25
C ILE A 90 23.59 31.58 -10.79
N ASN A 91 24.78 31.13 -10.39
CA ASN A 91 26.03 31.72 -10.87
C ASN A 91 26.24 31.47 -12.37
N ASN A 92 25.94 30.27 -12.86
CA ASN A 92 25.99 29.97 -14.29
C ASN A 92 25.01 30.84 -15.09
N ALA A 93 23.77 31.00 -14.60
CA ALA A 93 22.79 31.88 -15.23
C ALA A 93 23.29 33.33 -15.33
N LYS A 94 23.91 33.87 -14.26
CA LYS A 94 24.50 35.21 -14.27
C LYS A 94 25.62 35.37 -15.31
N ILE A 95 26.45 34.34 -15.50
CA ILE A 95 27.52 34.36 -16.51
C ILE A 95 26.91 34.41 -17.92
N ILE A 96 25.87 33.62 -18.17
CA ILE A 96 25.17 33.59 -19.47
C ILE A 96 24.55 34.94 -19.78
N ILE A 97 23.84 35.55 -18.81
CA ILE A 97 23.24 36.88 -18.96
C ILE A 97 24.30 37.91 -19.33
N LYS A 98 25.42 37.96 -18.59
CA LYS A 98 26.52 38.89 -18.90
C LYS A 98 27.08 38.70 -20.32
N LYS A 99 27.20 37.46 -20.79
CA LYS A 99 27.66 37.18 -22.16
C LYS A 99 26.67 37.69 -23.20
N ILE A 100 25.37 37.46 -22.98
CA ILE A 100 24.31 37.98 -23.87
C ILE A 100 24.36 39.51 -23.91
N ASP A 101 24.46 40.17 -22.74
CA ASP A 101 24.55 41.63 -22.66
C ASP A 101 25.78 42.18 -23.42
N SER A 102 26.94 41.53 -23.30
CA SER A 102 28.14 41.92 -24.05
C SER A 102 27.95 41.80 -25.57
N ILE A 103 27.37 40.69 -26.04
CA ILE A 103 27.09 40.48 -27.47
C ILE A 103 26.14 41.55 -28.01
N LEU A 104 25.06 41.82 -27.27
CA LEU A 104 24.09 42.85 -27.67
C LEU A 104 24.70 44.25 -27.71
N GLN A 105 25.62 44.59 -26.80
CA GLN A 105 26.32 45.87 -26.84
C GLN A 105 27.32 46.00 -27.99
N GLU A 106 27.91 44.90 -28.45
CA GLU A 106 28.79 44.88 -29.63
C GLU A 106 28.00 45.02 -30.95
N GLU A 107 26.77 44.49 -31.03
CA GLU A 107 25.91 44.62 -32.21
C GLU A 107 25.25 46.00 -32.39
N ILE A 108 25.19 46.81 -31.32
CA ILE A 108 24.61 48.17 -31.34
C ILE A 108 25.67 49.24 -31.71
N LYS A 109 26.95 48.86 -31.83
CA LYS A 109 28.05 49.73 -32.29
C LYS A 109 28.22 49.69 -33.80
#